data_AF-A0A496WI92-F1
#
_entry.id   AF-A0A496WI92-F1
#
_cell.length_a   1.000
_cell.length_b   1.000
_cell.length_c   1.000
_cell.angle_alpha   90.00
_cell.angle_beta   90.00
_cell.angle_gamma   90.00
#
_symmetry.space_group_name_H-M   'P 1'
#
loop_
_entity.id
_entity.type
_entity.pdbx_description
1 polymer ?
#
loop_
_entity_poly.entity_id
_entity_poly.type
_entity_poly.pdbx_seq_one_letter_code
_entity_poly.pdbx_strand_id
1 'polypeptide(L)' 'MQDQGPYQLIDLDRYPLNNLDSEAGQQLIADTQVSLGTTGACSLPGFVRASAISEMAAQASSLEHLIRCIE' A
#
# COMPACT_ATOMS: atom_id res chain seq x y z
N MET A 1 -10.15 -8.53 19.60
CA MET A 1 -10.68 -7.92 18.36
C MET A 1 -9.48 -7.72 17.46
N GLN A 2 -9.29 -8.58 16.46
CA GLN A 2 -8.13 -8.47 15.56
C GLN A 2 -8.39 -7.28 14.63
N ASP A 3 -7.69 -6.18 14.89
CA ASP A 3 -7.68 -4.98 14.05
C ASP A 3 -6.83 -5.29 12.80
N GLN A 4 -7.41 -6.08 11.89
CA GLN A 4 -6.83 -6.44 10.59
C GLN A 4 -7.26 -5.41 9.54
N GLY A 5 -7.30 -4.13 9.92
CA GLY A 5 -7.61 -3.04 9.00
C GLY A 5 -6.44 -2.75 8.07
N PRO A 6 -6.69 -2.15 6.88
CA PRO A 6 -5.64 -1.79 5.93
C PRO A 6 -4.57 -0.86 6.53
N TYR A 7 -4.88 -0.19 7.64
CA TYR A 7 -4.01 0.68 8.43
C TYR A 7 -2.68 0.04 8.85
N GLN A 8 -2.63 -1.28 9.05
CA GLN A 8 -1.37 -1.97 9.36
C GLN A 8 -0.52 -2.26 8.12
N LEU A 9 -1.13 -2.24 6.94
CA LEU A 9 -0.49 -2.60 5.67
C LEU A 9 0.07 -1.38 4.93
N ILE A 10 -0.57 -0.22 5.10
CA ILE A 10 -0.26 1.00 4.37
C ILE A 10 0.25 2.13 5.29
N ASP A 11 1.05 3.02 4.74
CA ASP A 11 1.63 4.16 5.45
C ASP A 11 0.74 5.41 5.29
N LEU A 12 -0.31 5.49 6.11
CA LEU A 12 -1.20 6.66 6.14
C LEU A 12 -0.59 7.88 6.84
N ASP A 13 0.48 7.69 7.62
CA ASP A 13 1.20 8.80 8.24
C ASP A 13 1.91 9.62 7.16
N ARG A 14 2.49 8.93 6.17
CA ARG A 14 3.11 9.55 5.00
C ARG A 14 2.11 9.95 3.92
N TYR A 15 1.07 9.15 3.71
CA TYR A 15 0.07 9.36 2.67
C TYR A 15 -1.33 9.42 3.29
N PRO A 16 -1.82 10.61 3.71
CA PRO A 16 -3.07 10.75 4.47
C PRO A 16 -4.32 10.58 3.60
N LEU A 17 -4.44 9.44 2.93
CA LEU A 17 -5.56 9.07 2.06
C LEU A 17 -6.88 8.92 2.82
N ASN A 18 -6.81 8.81 4.15
CA ASN A 18 -7.98 8.83 5.04
C ASN A 18 -8.49 10.26 5.33
N ASN A 19 -7.72 11.31 5.01
CA ASN A 19 -8.12 12.70 5.20
C ASN A 19 -7.49 13.61 4.14
N LEU A 20 -8.09 13.59 2.95
CA LEU A 20 -7.62 14.39 1.82
C LEU A 20 -7.91 15.88 1.96
N ASP A 21 -8.84 16.29 2.82
CA ASP A 21 -9.18 17.71 3.05
C ASP A 21 -8.14 18.43 3.93
N SER A 22 -7.25 17.68 4.57
CA SER A 22 -6.11 18.25 5.31
C SER A 22 -5.10 18.91 4.37
N GLU A 23 -4.28 19.82 4.90
CA GLU A 23 -3.20 20.46 4.14
C GLU A 23 -2.24 19.43 3.52
N ALA A 24 -1.85 18.41 4.29
CA ALA A 24 -1.03 17.31 3.79
C ALA A 24 -1.74 16.46 2.72
N GLY A 25 -3.06 16.27 2.85
CA GLY A 25 -3.88 15.58 1.85
C GLY A 25 -4.00 16.36 0.54
N GLN A 26 -4.19 17.67 0.61
CA GLN A 26 -4.22 18.54 -0.57
C GLN A 26 -2.86 18.61 -1.26
N GLN A 27 -1.77 18.64 -0.50
CA GLN A 27 -0.42 18.56 -1.05
C GLN A 27 -0.20 17.24 -1.79
N LEU A 28 -0.62 16.11 -1.21
CA LEU A 28 -0.55 14.80 -1.86
C LEU A 28 -1.32 14.76 -3.19
N ILE A 29 -2.52 15.37 -3.24
CA ILE A 29 -3.31 15.47 -4.46
C ILE A 29 -2.55 16.27 -5.53
N ALA A 30 -1.99 17.42 -5.17
CA ALA A 30 -1.25 18.26 -6.10
C ALA A 30 -0.03 17.51 -6.69
N ASP A 31 0.76 16.85 -5.83
CA ASP A 31 1.92 16.07 -6.26
C ASP A 31 1.51 14.90 -7.18
N THR A 32 0.40 14.25 -6.84
CA THR A 32 -0.17 13.14 -7.63
C THR A 32 -0.62 13.61 -9.01
N GLN A 33 -1.29 14.75 -9.10
CA GLN A 33 -1.72 15.34 -10.38
C GLN A 33 -0.53 15.69 -11.27
N VAL A 34 0.53 16.27 -10.69
CA VAL A 34 1.77 16.56 -11.42
C VAL A 34 2.44 15.28 -11.94
N SER A 35 2.55 14.25 -11.10
CA SER A 35 3.09 12.94 -11.51
C SER A 35 2.27 12.35 -12.65
N LEU A 36 0.94 12.31 -12.52
CA LEU A 36 0.05 11.78 -13.55
C LEU A 36 0.18 12.54 -14.88
N GLY A 37 0.26 13.86 -14.83
CA GLY A 37 0.44 14.69 -16.02
C GLY A 37 1.78 14.47 -16.74
N THR A 38 2.80 14.02 -16.00
CA THR A 38 4.16 13.86 -16.53
C THR A 38 4.47 12.42 -16.96
N THR A 39 4.08 11.43 -16.16
CA THR A 39 4.46 10.02 -16.35
C THR A 39 3.29 9.12 -16.74
N GLY A 40 2.05 9.66 -16.74
CA GLY A 40 0.83 8.89 -16.96
C GLY A 40 0.45 7.98 -15.78
N ALA A 41 1.22 8.01 -14.69
CA ALA A 41 1.00 7.21 -13.50
C ALA A 41 1.32 8.00 -12.23
N CYS A 42 0.78 7.54 -11.11
CA CYS A 42 1.20 7.98 -9.79
C CYS A 42 1.87 6.80 -9.08
N SER A 43 3.12 7.00 -8.67
CA SER A 43 3.81 6.06 -7.81
C SER A 43 3.88 6.64 -6.41
N LEU A 44 3.52 5.85 -5.40
CA LEU A 44 3.62 6.20 -3.99
C LEU A 44 4.68 5.31 -3.32
N PRO A 45 5.97 5.69 -3.36
CA PRO A 45 7.04 4.87 -2.83
C PRO A 45 6.85 4.59 -1.34
N GLY A 46 6.96 3.32 -0.94
CA GLY A 46 6.79 2.90 0.46
C GLY A 46 5.35 3.01 0.98
N PHE A 47 4.35 3.18 0.10
CA PHE A 47 2.95 3.23 0.52
C PHE A 47 2.52 1.95 1.21
N VAL A 48 2.90 0.78 0.66
CA VAL A 48 2.77 -0.49 1.37
C VAL A 48 4.01 -0.66 2.26
N ARG A 49 3.79 -0.88 3.56
CA ARG A 49 4.87 -1.05 4.54
C ARG A 49 5.67 -2.31 4.21
N ALA A 50 6.98 -2.27 4.41
CA ALA A 50 7.88 -3.38 4.08
C ALA A 50 7.50 -4.68 4.82
N SER A 51 7.06 -4.58 6.08
CA SER A 51 6.58 -5.71 6.87
C SER A 51 5.37 -6.40 6.21
N ALA A 52 4.41 -5.61 5.74
CA ALA A 52 3.23 -6.11 5.05
C ALA A 52 3.59 -6.82 3.74
N ILE A 53 4.55 -6.29 2.98
CA ILE A 53 5.06 -6.95 1.77
C ILE A 53 5.67 -8.31 2.12
N SER A 54 6.49 -8.39 3.17
CA SER A 54 7.11 -9.64 3.61
C SER A 54 6.09 -10.67 4.07
N GLU A 55 5.08 -10.26 4.83
CA GLU A 55 4.01 -11.15 5.30
C GLU A 55 3.17 -11.68 4.12
N MET A 56 2.78 -10.80 3.19
CA MET A 56 2.04 -11.21 1.99
C MET A 56 2.84 -12.17 1.11
N ALA A 57 4.15 -11.93 0.93
CA ALA A 57 5.01 -12.83 0.17
C ALA A 57 5.14 -14.21 0.84
N ALA A 58 5.23 -14.26 2.16
CA ALA A 58 5.28 -15.51 2.92
C ALA A 58 3.97 -16.29 2.80
N GLN A 59 2.82 -15.61 2.90
CA GLN A 59 1.50 -16.22 2.70
C GLN A 59 1.33 -16.78 1.29
N ALA A 60 1.72 -16.02 0.26
CA ALA A 60 1.67 -16.47 -1.13
C ALA A 60 2.54 -17.71 -1.37
N SER A 61 3.78 -17.70 -0.85
CA SER A 61 4.71 -18.82 -0.95
C SER A 61 4.17 -20.08 -0.26
N SER A 62 3.53 -19.91 0.90
CA SER A 62 2.89 -21.01 1.63
C SER A 62 1.73 -21.62 0.84
N LEU A 63 0.92 -20.81 0.17
CA LEU A 63 -0.18 -21.29 -0.68
C LEU A 63 0.35 -22.10 -1.88
N GLU A 64 1.40 -21.63 -2.55
CA GLU A 64 2.00 -22.39 -3.65
C GLU A 64 2.61 -23.73 -3.20
N HIS A 65 3.10 -23.81 -1.97
CA HIS A 65 3.66 -25.05 -1.43
C HIS A 65 2.57 -26.10 -1.19
N LEU A 66 1.41 -25.68 -0.67
CA LEU A 66 0.27 -26.57 -0.44
C LEU A 66 -0.27 -27.16 -1.76
N ILE A 67 -0.33 -26.38 -2.83
CA ILE A 67 -0.80 -26.86 -4.14
C ILE A 67 0.13 -27.95 -4.70
N ARG A 68 1.45 -27.83 -4.51
CA ARG A 68 2.44 -28.80 -4.98
C ARG A 68 2.51 -30.10 -4.17
N CYS A 69 1.90 -30.17 -2.99
CA CYS A 69 1.85 -31.41 -2.18
C CYS A 69 0.60 -32.26 -2.44
N ILE A 70 -0.34 -31.80 -3.28
CA ILE A 70 -1.60 -32.50 -3.57
C ILE A 70 -1.51 -33.32 -4.88
N GLU A 71 -0.44 -33.14 -5.67
CA GLU A 71 -0.07 -34.01 -6.81
C GLU A 71 0.87 -35.14 -6.37
#